data_AF-A0AAP3A404-F1
#
_entry.id   AF-A0AAP3A404-F1
#
_cell.length_a   1.000
_cell.length_b   1.000
_cell.length_c   1.000
_cell.angle_alpha   90.00
_cell.angle_beta   90.00
_cell.angle_gamma   90.00
#
_symmetry.space_group_name_H-M   'P 1'
#
loop_
_entity.id
_entity.type
_entity.pdbx_description
1 polymer ?
#
loop_
_entity_poly.entity_id
_entity_poly.type
_entity_poly.pdbx_seq_one_letter_code
_entity_poly.pdbx_strand_id
1 'polypeptide(L)'
;TLGLLAFCRERHTPHTGFVVLDSPLLAYREPDGTEYDLTGTDLKDQFYAYLEALPEDTQVIVVENTDPPDAIMKREQSLMFGKNPHHGRYG
;
A
#
# COMPACT_ATOMS: atom_id res chain seq x y z
N THR A 1 -6.93 3.60 -9.96
CA THR A 1 -7.59 4.46 -8.95
C THR A 1 -6.74 5.64 -8.52
N LEU A 2 -5.49 5.46 -8.05
CA LEU A 2 -4.58 6.56 -7.68
C LEU A 2 -4.41 7.62 -8.79
N GLY A 3 -4.21 7.18 -10.04
CA GLY A 3 -4.11 8.10 -11.17
C GLY A 3 -5.38 8.94 -11.41
N LEU A 4 -6.58 8.39 -11.14
CA LEU A 4 -7.83 9.14 -11.25
C LEU A 4 -7.93 10.19 -10.13
N LEU A 5 -7.56 9.83 -8.89
CA LEU A 5 -7.50 10.79 -7.79
C LEU A 5 -6.54 11.93 -8.12
N ALA A 6 -5.33 11.60 -8.58
CA ALA A 6 -4.33 12.60 -8.98
C ALA A 6 -4.87 13.51 -10.09
N PHE A 7 -5.48 12.93 -11.13
CA PHE A 7 -6.08 13.67 -12.24
C PHE A 7 -7.16 14.65 -11.78
N CYS A 8 -8.08 14.21 -10.90
CA CYS A 8 -9.14 15.05 -10.37
C CYS A 8 -8.59 16.17 -9.50
N ARG A 9 -7.59 15.86 -8.66
CA ARG A 9 -6.94 16.83 -7.76
C ARG A 9 -6.25 17.94 -8.56
N GLU A 10 -5.45 17.59 -9.57
CA GLU A 10 -4.78 18.56 -10.45
C GLU A 10 -5.75 19.51 -11.15
N ARG A 11 -6.98 19.05 -11.42
CA ARG A 11 -8.02 19.82 -12.12
C ARG A 11 -9.01 20.49 -11.17
N HIS A 12 -8.83 20.35 -9.86
CA HIS A 12 -9.75 20.87 -8.85
C HIS A 12 -11.19 20.38 -9.08
N THR A 13 -11.35 19.15 -9.60
CA THR A 13 -12.66 18.52 -9.77
C THR A 13 -12.99 17.67 -8.54
N PRO A 14 -14.27 17.37 -8.27
CA PRO A 14 -14.67 16.60 -7.11
C PRO A 14 -13.92 15.27 -6.98
N HIS A 15 -13.43 14.99 -5.78
CA HIS A 15 -12.76 13.74 -5.43
C HIS A 15 -12.97 13.42 -3.94
N THR A 16 -12.79 12.16 -3.57
CA THR A 16 -12.93 11.70 -2.18
C THR A 16 -11.82 12.17 -1.27
N GLY A 17 -10.65 12.52 -1.82
CA GLY A 17 -9.45 12.85 -1.03
C GLY A 17 -8.73 11.62 -0.46
N PHE A 18 -9.31 10.43 -0.64
CA PHE A 18 -8.69 9.17 -0.22
C PHE A 18 -8.96 8.01 -1.17
N VAL A 19 -8.09 6.99 -1.11
CA VAL A 19 -8.23 5.71 -1.82
C VAL A 19 -7.96 4.55 -0.86
N VAL A 20 -8.73 3.47 -1.01
CA VAL A 20 -8.47 2.18 -0.36
C VAL A 20 -7.91 1.21 -1.40
N LEU A 21 -6.81 0.54 -1.06
CA LEU A 21 -6.18 -0.49 -1.87
C LEU A 21 -6.24 -1.81 -1.11
N ASP A 22 -6.88 -2.81 -1.71
CA ASP A 22 -6.90 -4.18 -1.20
C ASP A 22 -5.84 -5.00 -1.94
N SER A 23 -4.84 -5.46 -1.20
CA SER A 23 -3.76 -6.33 -1.67
C SER A 23 -3.10 -5.88 -2.99
N PRO A 24 -2.68 -4.60 -3.13
CA PRO A 24 -2.27 -4.01 -4.41
C PRO A 24 -1.06 -4.70 -5.06
N LEU A 25 -0.24 -5.41 -4.29
CA LEU A 25 0.95 -6.10 -4.80
C LEU A 25 0.71 -7.58 -5.10
N LEU A 26 -0.48 -8.12 -4.82
CA LEU A 26 -0.79 -9.54 -5.03
C LEU A 26 -0.67 -9.97 -6.49
N ALA A 27 -1.08 -9.11 -7.44
CA ALA A 27 -1.00 -9.39 -8.87
C ALA A 27 0.44 -9.46 -9.42
N TYR A 28 1.42 -9.01 -8.63
CA TYR A 28 2.85 -9.09 -8.94
C TYR A 28 3.52 -10.30 -8.26
N ARG A 29 2.75 -11.17 -7.61
CA ARG A 29 3.22 -12.45 -7.07
C ARG A 29 3.02 -13.53 -8.13
N GLU A 30 4.10 -14.20 -8.51
CA GLU A 30 4.19 -15.09 -9.69
C GLU A 30 3.10 -16.17 -9.79
N PRO A 31 2.58 -16.42 -11.00
CA PRO A 31 2.08 -17.73 -11.41
C PRO A 31 3.23 -18.52 -12.07
N ASP A 32 3.84 -19.47 -11.35
CA ASP A 32 4.64 -20.60 -11.86
C ASP A 32 5.53 -20.37 -13.11
N GLY A 33 6.37 -19.32 -13.15
CA GLY A 33 7.22 -19.07 -14.33
C GLY A 33 8.44 -18.20 -14.04
N THR A 34 9.63 -18.80 -14.18
CA THR A 34 10.97 -18.25 -13.89
C THR A 34 11.40 -17.01 -14.71
N GLU A 35 10.48 -16.31 -15.37
CA GLU A 35 10.78 -15.11 -16.17
C GLU A 35 10.36 -13.79 -15.50
N TYR A 36 9.53 -13.84 -14.44
CA TYR A 36 9.05 -12.65 -13.72
C TYR A 36 9.18 -12.79 -12.20
N ASP A 37 10.31 -13.36 -11.77
CA ASP A 37 10.61 -13.51 -10.36
C ASP A 37 10.95 -12.13 -9.78
N LEU A 38 9.93 -11.52 -9.18
CA LEU A 38 10.06 -10.27 -8.45
C LEU A 38 10.52 -10.51 -7.00
N THR A 39 10.72 -11.77 -6.57
CA THR A 39 11.33 -12.04 -5.27
C THR A 39 12.77 -11.53 -5.27
N GLY A 40 13.04 -10.55 -4.39
CA GLY A 40 14.32 -9.83 -4.36
C GLY A 40 14.36 -8.53 -5.17
N THR A 41 13.26 -8.12 -5.82
CA THR A 41 13.15 -6.77 -6.39
C THR A 41 12.77 -5.75 -5.32
N ASP A 42 13.09 -4.48 -5.59
CA ASP A 42 12.71 -3.33 -4.75
C ASP A 42 11.27 -2.85 -5.02
N LEU A 43 10.46 -3.57 -5.80
CA LEU A 43 9.11 -3.14 -6.19
C LEU A 43 8.25 -2.76 -5.00
N LYS A 44 8.30 -3.57 -3.93
CA LYS A 44 7.55 -3.31 -2.70
C LYS A 44 8.02 -2.01 -2.05
N ASP A 45 9.33 -1.81 -1.92
CA ASP A 45 9.90 -0.60 -1.34
C ASP A 45 9.58 0.63 -2.19
N GLN A 46 9.72 0.54 -3.51
CA GLN A 46 9.37 1.61 -4.45
C GLN A 46 7.89 1.95 -4.41
N PHE A 47 7.01 0.95 -4.28
CA PHE A 47 5.58 1.17 -4.14
C PHE A 47 5.26 2.00 -2.90
N TYR A 48 5.79 1.62 -1.74
CA TYR A 48 5.54 2.38 -0.50
C TYR A 48 6.22 3.75 -0.52
N ALA A 49 7.43 3.88 -1.07
CA ALA A 49 8.10 5.16 -1.25
C ALA A 49 7.29 6.11 -2.15
N TYR A 50 6.69 5.59 -3.22
CA TYR A 50 5.78 6.36 -4.07
C TYR A 50 4.56 6.85 -3.29
N LEU A 51 3.95 6.01 -2.44
CA LEU A 51 2.82 6.42 -1.61
C LEU A 51 3.20 7.48 -0.58
N GLU A 52 4.37 7.36 0.05
CA GLU A 52 4.89 8.34 1.01
C GLU A 52 5.18 9.70 0.37
N ALA A 53 5.49 9.74 -0.93
CA ALA A 53 5.75 10.96 -1.68
C ALA A 53 4.48 11.67 -2.19
N LEU A 54 3.28 11.11 -1.94
CA LEU A 54 2.03 11.77 -2.30
C LEU A 54 1.81 13.03 -1.44
N PRO A 55 1.13 14.05 -1.96
CA PRO A 55 0.80 15.26 -1.20
C PRO A 55 0.04 14.97 0.11
N GLU A 56 0.28 15.79 1.13
CA GLU A 56 -0.28 15.61 2.48
C GLU A 56 -1.82 15.61 2.53
N ASP A 57 -2.47 16.22 1.54
CA ASP A 57 -3.93 16.24 1.40
C ASP A 57 -4.52 14.95 0.81
N THR A 58 -3.69 13.91 0.66
CA THR A 58 -4.06 12.63 0.06
C THR A 58 -3.90 11.49 1.04
N GLN A 59 -5.01 10.82 1.34
CA GLN A 59 -4.99 9.65 2.21
C GLN A 59 -5.03 8.36 1.38
N VAL A 60 -4.06 7.47 1.62
CA VAL A 60 -4.05 6.12 1.04
C VAL A 60 -4.15 5.11 2.17
N ILE A 61 -5.15 4.24 2.09
CA ILE A 61 -5.36 3.14 3.03
C ILE A 61 -5.01 1.85 2.30
N VAL A 62 -3.96 1.16 2.74
CA VAL A 62 -3.54 -0.12 2.17
C VAL A 62 -3.92 -1.23 3.14
N VAL A 63 -4.62 -2.23 2.63
CA VAL A 63 -4.93 -3.47 3.36
C VAL A 63 -4.13 -4.59 2.70
N GLU A 64 -3.23 -5.21 3.46
CA GLU A 64 -2.34 -6.26 2.98
C GLU A 64 -2.26 -7.41 3.98
N ASN A 65 -2.09 -8.62 3.46
CA ASN A 65 -1.89 -9.83 4.25
C ASN A 65 -0.42 -10.19 4.45
N THR A 66 0.49 -9.37 3.90
CA THR A 66 1.93 -9.51 4.08
C THR A 66 2.49 -8.27 4.76
N ASP A 67 3.51 -8.45 5.61
CA ASP A 67 4.11 -7.33 6.34
C ASP A 67 4.74 -6.34 5.35
N PRO A 68 4.36 -5.05 5.32
CA PRO A 68 5.05 -4.04 4.52
C PRO A 68 6.52 -3.86 4.97
N PRO A 69 7.35 -3.08 4.24
CA PRO A 69 8.72 -2.81 4.65
C PRO A 69 8.79 -2.28 6.09
N ASP A 70 9.87 -2.61 6.83
CA ASP A 70 10.03 -2.26 8.25
C ASP A 70 9.84 -0.76 8.55
N ALA A 71 10.28 0.10 7.63
CA ALA A 71 10.11 1.56 7.75
C ALA A 71 8.62 1.95 7.79
N ILE A 72 7.78 1.26 7.03
CA ILE A 72 6.33 1.46 7.00
C ILE A 72 5.70 0.83 8.23
N MET A 73 6.11 -0.38 8.62
CA MET A 73 5.57 -1.04 9.83
C MET A 73 5.78 -0.24 11.11
N LYS A 74 6.85 0.56 11.20
CA LYS A 74 7.16 1.40 12.37
C LYS A 74 6.38 2.71 12.42
N ARG A 75 5.58 3.05 11.39
CA ARG A 75 4.74 4.25 11.37
C ARG A 75 3.54 4.11 12.30
N GLU A 76 3.10 5.21 12.89
CA GLU A 76 1.92 5.24 13.77
C GLU A 76 0.62 4.84 13.04
N GLN A 77 0.56 5.07 11.72
CA GLN A 77 -0.57 4.70 10.88
C GLN A 77 -0.64 3.19 10.55
N SER A 78 0.39 2.43 10.88
CA SER A 78 0.45 0.99 10.61
C SER A 78 -0.27 0.22 11.71
N LEU A 79 -1.35 -0.46 11.33
CA LEU A 79 -2.17 -1.25 12.24
C LEU A 79 -2.13 -2.72 11.82
N MET A 80 -1.47 -3.54 12.65
CA MET A 80 -1.46 -4.98 12.46
C MET A 80 -2.71 -5.61 13.09
N PHE A 81 -3.37 -6.47 12.34
CA PHE A 81 -4.49 -7.28 12.82
C PHE A 81 -4.08 -8.75 12.84
N GLY A 82 -4.41 -9.45 13.92
CA GLY A 82 -4.20 -10.88 14.00
C GLY A 82 -4.78 -11.51 15.27
N LYS A 83 -4.70 -12.83 15.35
CA LYS A 83 -5.22 -13.60 16.49
C LYS A 83 -4.29 -13.66 17.71
N ASN A 84 -3.16 -12.94 17.67
CA ASN A 84 -2.23 -12.89 18.79
C ASN A 84 -2.68 -11.80 19.79
N PRO A 85 -3.17 -12.16 20.99
CA PRO A 85 -3.63 -11.17 21.97
C PRO A 85 -2.52 -10.28 22.52
N HIS A 86 -1.26 -10.62 22.26
CA HIS A 86 -0.08 -9.86 22.69
C HIS A 86 0.53 -8.98 21.60
N HIS A 87 -0.02 -9.00 20.37
CA HIS A 87 0.55 -8.25 19.26
C HIS A 87 -0.54 -7.71 18.31
N GLY A 88 -0.55 -6.39 18.10
CA GLY A 88 -1.52 -5.73 17.23
C GLY A 88 -2.95 -5.71 17.78
N ARG A 89 -3.92 -5.55 16.88
CA ARG A 89 -5.36 -5.63 17.18
C ARG A 89 -5.88 -7.03 16.86
N TYR A 90 -6.90 -7.45 17.60
CA TYR A 90 -7.61 -8.68 17.27
C TYR A 90 -8.31 -8.55 15.91
N GLY A 91 -8.12 -9.54 15.04
CA GLY A 91 -8.71 -9.59 13.69
C GLY A 91 -8.40 -10.89 12.97
#